data_AF-A0A949S3N9-F1
#
_entry.id   AF-A0A949S3N9-F1
#
_cell.length_a   1.000
_cell.length_b   1.000
_cell.length_c   1.000
_cell.angle_alpha   90.00
_cell.angle_beta   90.00
_cell.angle_gamma   90.00
#
_symmetry.space_group_name_H-M   'P 1'
#
loop_
_entity.id
_entity.type
_entity.pdbx_description
1 polymer ?
#
loop_
_entity_poly.entity_id
_entity_poly.type
_entity_poly.pdbx_seq_one_letter_code
_entity_poly.pdbx_strand_id
1 'polypeptide(L)'
;MKIPLKFLNNKKATFAVAILICIIRMQSAYSASGDTTWVTTFNQNFQNWADVHYGNFLLPDTNTHYKKIMMFYTIGCPSAGCDPWDRLGWIKLYVDTNTNYEIARIVTPYNIVGGGYPGQCVFVIDVTDYMPLLHDSVKLGSYIESWIGGTRGWLVTVKFAFIEGEISDKPYKVINLWQNNHIIYGDPSNPVEAYLPAQTVMIDNQTNKAKVKIVNTGHGQGNTDNAAEFSFKIHTLYVGSNSFPHVLWRGDCDINPCSPQGGSWTYPRAGWCPGASVIPWENDVTSSVTPGQNVVLDYDLQPFENFCRPNNPQCVSGITCVDCNYNSNGHTEPHYTVQGQLILYYPNPFINVQNISSQIPNSFSLGQNFPNPFNPSTTIQFDIKKSTQATLKIYDMQGKLVKVLFEGNINPGTYKTEWDAAGFASGIYLYTLMADDYKATKRMTLIK
;
A
#
# COMPACT_ATOMS: atom_id res chain seq x y z
N MET A 1 -24.78 81.26 -24.54
CA MET A 1 -25.97 81.44 -23.69
C MET A 1 -26.41 80.07 -23.17
N LYS A 2 -26.35 79.85 -21.85
CA LYS A 2 -26.90 78.74 -21.01
C LYS A 2 -26.60 77.26 -21.38
N ILE A 3 -25.77 76.52 -20.59
CA ILE A 3 -26.11 75.51 -19.52
C ILE A 3 -26.09 74.04 -20.07
N PRO A 4 -25.59 72.97 -19.39
CA PRO A 4 -24.41 72.75 -18.54
C PRO A 4 -23.64 71.42 -18.87
N LEU A 5 -22.51 71.17 -18.18
CA LEU A 5 -21.82 69.86 -18.14
C LEU A 5 -22.59 68.83 -17.29
N LYS A 6 -22.68 67.57 -17.75
CA LYS A 6 -22.78 66.38 -16.89
C LYS A 6 -22.11 65.15 -17.52
N PHE A 7 -21.20 64.61 -16.72
CA PHE A 7 -20.44 63.35 -16.75
C PHE A 7 -21.01 62.16 -17.52
N LEU A 8 -20.11 61.46 -18.24
CA LEU A 8 -20.11 60.00 -18.32
C LEU A 8 -18.67 59.44 -18.47
N ASN A 9 -18.22 58.87 -17.35
CA ASN A 9 -17.23 57.81 -17.12
C ASN A 9 -16.39 57.27 -18.29
N ASN A 10 -15.07 57.39 -18.14
CA ASN A 10 -14.12 56.50 -18.81
C ASN A 10 -13.11 55.92 -17.80
N LYS A 11 -13.55 54.96 -16.97
CA LYS A 11 -12.68 54.10 -16.15
C LYS A 11 -12.47 52.76 -16.87
N LYS A 12 -11.62 52.74 -17.89
CA LYS A 12 -11.19 51.48 -18.56
C LYS A 12 -9.69 51.41 -18.90
N ALA A 13 -8.85 52.27 -18.32
CA ALA A 13 -7.43 52.35 -18.72
C ALA A 13 -6.41 52.22 -17.58
N THR A 14 -6.79 51.73 -16.40
CA THR A 14 -5.83 51.63 -15.26
C THR A 14 -5.89 50.33 -14.47
N PHE A 15 -6.51 49.28 -15.03
CA PHE A 15 -6.57 47.94 -14.40
C PHE A 15 -5.85 46.83 -15.19
N ALA A 16 -5.23 47.16 -16.33
CA ALA A 16 -4.60 46.17 -17.22
C ALA A 16 -3.08 46.00 -17.02
N VAL A 17 -2.43 46.81 -16.17
CA VAL A 17 -0.96 46.78 -16.00
C VAL A 17 -0.51 46.12 -14.68
N ALA A 18 -1.41 45.95 -13.71
CA ALA A 18 -1.09 45.25 -12.44
C ALA A 18 -1.33 43.73 -12.50
N ILE A 19 -2.12 43.23 -13.45
CA ILE A 19 -2.39 41.78 -13.62
C ILE A 19 -1.32 41.10 -14.47
N LEU A 20 -0.56 41.85 -15.29
CA LEU A 20 0.48 41.28 -16.16
C LEU A 20 1.85 41.10 -15.48
N ILE A 21 2.05 41.65 -14.28
CA ILE A 21 3.32 41.55 -13.53
C ILE A 21 3.26 40.48 -12.42
N CYS A 22 2.08 39.98 -12.06
CA CYS A 22 1.94 38.84 -11.12
C CYS A 22 1.96 37.46 -11.79
N ILE A 23 2.00 37.38 -13.13
CA ILE A 23 2.05 36.09 -13.85
C ILE A 23 3.49 35.60 -14.06
N ILE A 24 4.51 36.41 -13.73
CA ILE A 24 5.92 36.04 -13.86
C ILE A 24 6.59 36.01 -12.48
N ARG A 25 6.08 35.18 -11.57
CA ARG A 25 6.84 34.47 -10.50
C ARG A 25 5.95 33.38 -9.90
N MET A 26 5.47 32.44 -10.71
CA MET A 26 5.35 31.07 -10.18
C MET A 26 6.77 30.56 -10.02
N GLN A 27 7.41 30.95 -8.91
CA GLN A 27 8.46 30.10 -8.36
C GLN A 27 7.76 28.79 -8.07
N SER A 28 8.13 27.74 -8.80
CA SER A 28 7.80 26.37 -8.45
C SER A 28 8.21 26.20 -6.98
N ALA A 29 7.23 26.23 -6.08
CA ALA A 29 7.43 25.78 -4.73
C ALA A 29 7.68 24.28 -4.87
N TYR A 30 8.95 23.89 -4.84
CA TYR A 30 9.33 22.49 -4.82
C TYR A 30 9.05 21.99 -3.40
N SER A 31 8.25 20.94 -3.35
CA SER A 31 7.97 20.16 -2.14
C SER A 31 9.29 19.62 -1.57
N ALA A 32 9.48 19.72 -0.26
CA ALA A 32 10.65 19.23 0.43
C ALA A 32 10.44 17.77 0.89
N SER A 33 11.52 17.04 1.14
CA SER A 33 11.42 15.71 1.75
C SER A 33 10.62 15.77 3.06
N GLY A 34 9.62 14.90 3.20
CA GLY A 34 8.69 14.91 4.33
C GLY A 34 7.36 15.63 4.06
N ASP A 35 7.26 16.40 2.98
CA ASP A 35 5.99 16.98 2.55
C ASP A 35 5.00 15.87 2.17
N THR A 36 3.72 16.17 2.36
CA THR A 36 2.64 15.20 2.18
C THR A 36 1.63 15.73 1.17
N THR A 37 1.49 15.01 0.05
CA THR A 37 0.45 15.26 -0.94
C THR A 37 -0.80 14.46 -0.58
N TRP A 38 -1.92 15.14 -0.39
CA TRP A 38 -3.20 14.51 -0.05
C TRP A 38 -4.11 14.41 -1.28
N VAL A 39 -4.64 13.22 -1.53
CA VAL A 39 -5.65 12.97 -2.57
C VAL A 39 -6.91 12.39 -1.93
N THR A 40 -8.06 12.99 -2.20
CA THR A 40 -9.36 12.42 -1.81
C THR A 40 -9.94 11.67 -3.02
N THR A 41 -10.26 10.39 -2.84
CA THR A 41 -10.88 9.57 -3.89
C THR A 41 -12.38 9.48 -3.65
N PHE A 42 -12.87 8.45 -2.97
CA PHE A 42 -14.27 8.40 -2.52
C PHE A 42 -14.51 9.48 -1.48
N ASN A 43 -15.62 10.21 -1.59
CA ASN A 43 -15.99 11.28 -0.65
C ASN A 43 -17.47 11.19 -0.29
N GLN A 44 -17.75 10.82 0.95
CA GLN A 44 -19.10 10.53 1.46
C GLN A 44 -19.94 9.66 0.50
N ASN A 45 -19.30 8.66 -0.11
CA ASN A 45 -19.95 7.74 -1.02
C ASN A 45 -20.93 6.85 -0.23
N PHE A 46 -22.23 6.94 -0.52
CA PHE A 46 -23.26 6.21 0.19
C PHE A 46 -23.31 4.74 -0.26
N GLN A 47 -23.21 3.83 0.71
CA GLN A 47 -23.22 2.38 0.50
C GLN A 47 -24.19 1.72 1.48
N ASN A 48 -25.23 1.08 0.97
CA ASN A 48 -26.25 0.42 1.78
C ASN A 48 -26.63 -0.98 1.25
N TRP A 49 -26.11 -1.34 0.08
CA TRP A 49 -26.28 -2.65 -0.53
C TRP A 49 -24.90 -3.25 -0.86
N ALA A 50 -24.85 -4.57 -1.04
CA ALA A 50 -23.62 -5.31 -1.29
C ALA A 50 -23.20 -5.23 -2.77
N ASP A 51 -23.04 -4.01 -3.28
CA ASP A 51 -22.53 -3.71 -4.62
C ASP A 51 -21.23 -2.91 -4.58
N VAL A 52 -20.46 -2.99 -5.66
CA VAL A 52 -19.15 -2.33 -5.75
C VAL A 52 -19.32 -0.95 -6.36
N HIS A 53 -18.89 0.08 -5.64
CA HIS A 53 -18.86 1.46 -6.11
C HIS A 53 -17.50 1.76 -6.75
N TYR A 54 -17.49 1.94 -8.07
CA TYR A 54 -16.26 2.22 -8.81
C TYR A 54 -16.01 3.72 -8.97
N GLY A 55 -14.73 4.10 -9.04
CA GLY A 55 -14.30 5.43 -9.44
C GLY A 55 -12.93 5.41 -10.12
N ASN A 56 -12.70 6.37 -11.01
CA ASN A 56 -11.38 6.65 -11.57
C ASN A 56 -10.83 7.93 -10.93
N PHE A 57 -9.60 7.88 -10.45
CA PHE A 57 -9.01 8.96 -9.66
C PHE A 57 -7.61 9.29 -10.15
N LEU A 58 -7.28 10.58 -10.19
CA LEU A 58 -5.93 11.04 -10.47
C LEU A 58 -5.11 11.09 -9.18
N LEU A 59 -4.10 10.24 -9.10
CA LEU A 59 -3.06 10.21 -8.09
C LEU A 59 -1.81 10.93 -8.60
N PRO A 60 -0.83 11.23 -7.74
CA PRO A 60 0.43 11.78 -8.18
C PRO A 60 1.14 10.85 -9.17
N ASP A 61 1.99 11.43 -10.02
CA ASP A 61 2.81 10.69 -10.95
C ASP A 61 3.98 9.97 -10.24
N THR A 62 4.78 9.24 -11.03
CA THR A 62 5.98 8.53 -10.55
C THR A 62 7.25 9.39 -10.55
N ASN A 63 7.17 10.67 -10.97
CA ASN A 63 8.33 11.56 -10.98
C ASN A 63 8.70 12.05 -9.58
N THR A 64 7.72 12.05 -8.67
CA THR A 64 7.93 12.41 -7.26
C THR A 64 8.24 11.15 -6.45
N HIS A 65 9.26 11.23 -5.60
CA HIS A 65 9.72 10.10 -4.82
C HIS A 65 8.98 10.06 -3.48
N TYR A 66 8.21 9.00 -3.26
CA TYR A 66 7.47 8.80 -2.02
C TYR A 66 8.14 7.72 -1.19
N LYS A 67 8.28 7.98 0.11
CA LYS A 67 8.71 6.97 1.08
C LYS A 67 7.55 6.19 1.67
N LYS A 68 6.34 6.75 1.60
CA LYS A 68 5.15 6.15 2.20
C LYS A 68 3.89 6.57 1.47
N ILE A 69 2.94 5.65 1.36
CA ILE A 69 1.57 5.96 0.94
C ILE A 69 0.63 5.43 2.02
N MET A 70 -0.05 6.34 2.71
CA MET A 70 -1.01 6.00 3.76
C MET A 70 -2.42 6.19 3.23
N MET A 71 -3.28 5.18 3.37
CA MET A 71 -4.70 5.28 3.09
C MET A 71 -5.48 5.55 4.36
N PHE A 72 -6.37 6.52 4.32
CA PHE A 72 -7.30 6.88 5.38
C PHE A 72 -8.70 6.49 4.92
N TYR A 73 -9.18 5.32 5.36
CA TYR A 73 -10.53 4.84 5.12
C TYR A 73 -11.41 5.38 6.24
N THR A 74 -12.31 6.30 5.92
CA THR A 74 -13.29 6.84 6.87
C THR A 74 -14.67 6.30 6.55
N ILE A 75 -15.37 5.81 7.57
CA ILE A 75 -16.80 5.54 7.51
C ILE A 75 -17.57 6.52 8.40
N GLY A 76 -18.74 6.92 7.95
CA GLY A 76 -19.69 7.74 8.72
C GLY A 76 -21.13 7.30 8.48
N CYS A 77 -22.07 7.89 9.22
CA CYS A 77 -23.50 7.63 9.06
C CYS A 77 -24.17 8.69 8.19
N PRO A 78 -25.10 8.30 7.29
CA PRO A 78 -26.07 9.25 6.75
C PRO A 78 -26.97 9.76 7.89
N SER A 79 -27.73 10.84 7.62
CA SER A 79 -28.65 11.42 8.61
C SER A 79 -29.71 10.43 9.11
N ALA A 80 -30.07 9.43 8.31
CA ALA A 80 -31.02 8.38 8.69
C ALA A 80 -30.41 7.31 9.62
N GLY A 81 -29.09 7.33 9.84
CA GLY A 81 -28.36 6.39 10.68
C GLY A 81 -27.61 5.30 9.90
N CYS A 82 -26.68 4.64 10.59
CA CYS A 82 -25.85 3.58 10.01
C CYS A 82 -26.58 2.23 9.85
N ASP A 83 -26.02 1.34 9.03
CA ASP A 83 -26.27 -0.11 9.19
C ASP A 83 -25.83 -0.51 10.61
N PRO A 84 -26.68 -1.17 11.42
CA PRO A 84 -26.34 -1.50 12.78
C PRO A 84 -25.41 -2.72 12.92
N TRP A 85 -25.06 -3.39 11.82
CA TRP A 85 -24.25 -4.61 11.83
C TRP A 85 -22.80 -4.34 11.41
N ASP A 86 -21.92 -5.22 11.87
CA ASP A 86 -20.50 -5.29 11.51
C ASP A 86 -20.31 -5.99 10.16
N ARG A 87 -20.13 -5.18 9.12
CA ARG A 87 -20.01 -5.62 7.74
C ARG A 87 -18.56 -5.64 7.31
N LEU A 88 -18.18 -6.65 6.53
CA LEU A 88 -16.93 -6.60 5.80
C LEU A 88 -16.97 -5.45 4.78
N GLY A 89 -15.91 -4.65 4.76
CA GLY A 89 -15.70 -3.64 3.73
C GLY A 89 -14.28 -3.72 3.19
N TRP A 90 -14.08 -3.34 1.93
CA TRP A 90 -12.76 -3.36 1.30
C TRP A 90 -12.58 -2.24 0.28
N ILE A 91 -11.32 -1.92 -0.01
CA ILE A 91 -10.90 -1.15 -1.18
C ILE A 91 -10.07 -2.07 -2.08
N LYS A 92 -10.46 -2.14 -3.35
CA LYS A 92 -9.70 -2.85 -4.39
C LYS A 92 -9.22 -1.89 -5.46
N LEU A 93 -7.99 -2.08 -5.90
CA LEU A 93 -7.42 -1.43 -7.08
C LEU A 93 -7.61 -2.34 -8.29
N TYR A 94 -8.09 -1.80 -9.41
CA TYR A 94 -8.35 -2.54 -10.64
C TYR A 94 -7.37 -2.09 -11.72
N VAL A 95 -6.55 -3.03 -12.20
CA VAL A 95 -5.64 -2.78 -13.33
C VAL A 95 -6.37 -3.03 -14.65
N ASP A 96 -7.24 -4.04 -14.67
CA ASP A 96 -8.09 -4.37 -15.81
C ASP A 96 -9.38 -5.06 -15.32
N THR A 97 -10.15 -5.70 -16.21
CA THR A 97 -11.42 -6.37 -15.87
C THR A 97 -11.23 -7.65 -15.06
N ASN A 98 -10.05 -8.27 -15.13
CA ASN A 98 -9.74 -9.57 -14.53
C ASN A 98 -8.74 -9.43 -13.37
N THR A 99 -7.94 -8.37 -13.36
CA THR A 99 -6.87 -8.15 -12.40
C THR A 99 -7.23 -7.05 -11.41
N ASN A 100 -7.37 -7.41 -10.14
CA ASN A 100 -7.59 -6.48 -9.05
C ASN A 100 -6.81 -6.88 -7.78
N TYR A 101 -6.47 -5.90 -6.95
CA TYR A 101 -5.72 -6.08 -5.71
C TYR A 101 -6.53 -5.53 -4.55
N GLU A 102 -6.86 -6.34 -3.56
CA GLU A 102 -7.36 -5.82 -2.29
C GLU A 102 -6.22 -5.13 -1.56
N ILE A 103 -6.36 -3.81 -1.40
CA ILE A 103 -5.33 -2.97 -0.75
C ILE A 103 -5.71 -2.63 0.69
N ALA A 104 -6.96 -2.87 1.07
CA ALA A 104 -7.47 -2.66 2.41
C ALA A 104 -8.76 -3.45 2.67
N ARG A 105 -8.90 -3.92 3.92
CA ARG A 105 -10.13 -4.49 4.46
C ARG A 105 -10.42 -3.88 5.83
N ILE A 106 -11.69 -3.65 6.10
CA ILE A 106 -12.23 -3.15 7.36
C ILE A 106 -13.41 -4.00 7.78
N VAL A 107 -13.80 -3.90 9.04
CA VAL A 107 -15.11 -4.34 9.52
C VAL A 107 -15.82 -3.14 10.13
N THR A 108 -17.05 -2.86 9.70
CA THR A 108 -17.83 -1.73 10.24
C THR A 108 -18.18 -1.99 11.72
N PRO A 109 -18.43 -0.95 12.53
CA PRO A 109 -18.78 -1.12 13.93
C PRO A 109 -20.25 -1.53 14.10
N TYR A 110 -20.56 -2.17 15.23
CA TYR A 110 -21.93 -2.47 15.62
C TYR A 110 -22.68 -1.24 16.12
N ASN A 111 -23.90 -1.06 15.61
CA ASN A 111 -24.93 -0.13 16.11
C ASN A 111 -24.36 1.16 16.68
N ILE A 112 -23.53 1.85 15.90
CA ILE A 112 -22.90 3.08 16.33
C ILE A 112 -23.97 4.19 16.37
N VAL A 113 -24.37 4.60 17.57
CA VAL A 113 -25.46 5.58 17.79
C VAL A 113 -24.89 6.91 18.26
N GLY A 114 -25.34 8.03 17.67
CA GLY A 114 -25.05 9.38 18.19
C GLY A 114 -23.73 10.03 17.76
N GLY A 115 -23.06 9.50 16.73
CA GLY A 115 -21.79 10.04 16.25
C GLY A 115 -21.92 11.25 15.32
N GLY A 116 -22.10 12.45 15.89
CA GLY A 116 -22.04 13.69 15.13
C GLY A 116 -20.71 13.85 14.38
N TYR A 117 -20.84 14.15 13.09
CA TYR A 117 -19.83 14.59 12.10
C TYR A 117 -19.05 13.52 11.30
N PRO A 118 -18.76 13.79 10.01
CA PRO A 118 -17.79 13.02 9.24
C PRO A 118 -16.42 13.04 9.94
N GLY A 119 -15.90 11.87 10.34
CA GLY A 119 -14.59 11.74 10.99
C GLY A 119 -14.49 10.84 12.23
N GLN A 120 -15.53 10.10 12.63
CA GLN A 120 -15.47 9.30 13.87
C GLN A 120 -14.78 7.94 13.76
N CYS A 121 -14.76 7.32 12.58
CA CYS A 121 -14.10 6.04 12.35
C CYS A 121 -13.12 6.17 11.20
N VAL A 122 -11.85 6.41 11.52
CA VAL A 122 -10.79 6.52 10.52
C VAL A 122 -9.83 5.35 10.69
N PHE A 123 -9.76 4.49 9.68
CA PHE A 123 -8.81 3.41 9.59
C PHE A 123 -7.61 3.86 8.76
N VAL A 124 -6.46 3.96 9.40
CA VAL A 124 -5.21 4.35 8.76
C VAL A 124 -4.46 3.08 8.38
N ILE A 125 -4.25 2.88 7.08
CA ILE A 125 -3.70 1.65 6.51
C ILE A 125 -2.49 2.01 5.66
N ASP A 126 -1.36 1.34 5.91
CA ASP A 126 -0.16 1.47 5.09
C ASP A 126 -0.36 0.69 3.79
N VAL A 127 -0.38 1.42 2.67
CA VAL A 127 -0.57 0.88 1.32
C VAL A 127 0.67 1.14 0.45
N THR A 128 1.82 1.39 1.08
CA THR A 128 3.09 1.69 0.37
C THR A 128 3.51 0.56 -0.57
N ASP A 129 3.19 -0.69 -0.26
CA ASP A 129 3.50 -1.85 -1.12
C ASP A 129 2.85 -1.77 -2.51
N TYR A 130 1.74 -1.04 -2.63
CA TYR A 130 1.01 -0.86 -3.88
C TYR A 130 1.45 0.39 -4.64
N MET A 131 2.53 1.06 -4.23
CA MET A 131 3.11 2.22 -4.93
C MET A 131 3.32 2.01 -6.44
N PRO A 132 3.72 0.83 -6.96
CA PRO A 132 3.82 0.59 -8.40
C PRO A 132 2.50 0.65 -9.15
N LEU A 133 1.38 0.65 -8.43
CA LEU A 133 0.02 0.65 -8.97
C LEU A 133 -0.75 1.92 -8.58
N LEU A 134 -0.30 2.66 -7.56
CA LEU A 134 -0.95 3.86 -7.01
C LEU A 134 -0.35 5.15 -7.57
N HIS A 135 -0.37 5.31 -8.89
CA HIS A 135 0.10 6.52 -9.56
C HIS A 135 -0.77 6.87 -10.77
N ASP A 136 -0.66 8.11 -11.25
CA ASP A 136 -1.41 8.61 -12.40
C ASP A 136 -2.92 8.35 -12.27
N SER A 137 -3.59 7.81 -13.29
CA SER A 137 -5.01 7.47 -13.22
C SER A 137 -5.22 6.05 -12.73
N VAL A 138 -5.89 5.88 -11.58
CA VAL A 138 -6.24 4.56 -11.03
C VAL A 138 -7.74 4.34 -10.99
N LYS A 139 -8.17 3.09 -11.22
CA LYS A 139 -9.53 2.65 -10.97
C LYS A 139 -9.60 1.95 -9.61
N LEU A 140 -10.44 2.46 -8.72
CA LEU A 140 -10.71 1.87 -7.41
C LEU A 140 -12.15 1.38 -7.33
N GLY A 141 -12.37 0.31 -6.57
CA GLY A 141 -13.69 -0.14 -6.12
C GLY A 141 -13.78 -0.08 -4.61
N SER A 142 -14.89 0.45 -4.10
CA SER A 142 -15.25 0.46 -2.69
C SER A 142 -16.49 -0.37 -2.46
N TYR A 143 -16.47 -1.23 -1.44
CA TYR A 143 -17.55 -2.14 -1.12
C TYR A 143 -17.72 -2.25 0.39
N ILE A 144 -18.97 -2.36 0.82
CA ILE A 144 -19.37 -2.79 2.16
C ILE A 144 -20.50 -3.80 1.98
N GLU A 145 -20.43 -4.94 2.66
CA GLU A 145 -21.44 -6.02 2.63
C GLU A 145 -22.72 -5.63 3.41
N SER A 146 -23.32 -4.49 3.07
CA SER A 146 -24.55 -4.01 3.67
C SER A 146 -25.76 -4.60 2.95
N TRP A 147 -26.84 -4.82 3.71
CA TRP A 147 -28.12 -5.33 3.18
C TRP A 147 -29.30 -4.50 3.70
N ILE A 148 -29.04 -3.23 4.03
CA ILE A 148 -30.03 -2.32 4.59
C ILE A 148 -30.62 -1.47 3.47
N GLY A 149 -31.90 -1.69 3.16
CA GLY A 149 -32.62 -0.86 2.21
C GLY A 149 -32.90 0.56 2.72
N GLY A 150 -33.25 1.47 1.82
CA GLY A 150 -33.66 2.84 2.14
C GLY A 150 -32.47 3.81 2.26
N THR A 151 -32.53 4.71 3.23
CA THR A 151 -31.55 5.82 3.39
C THR A 151 -30.53 5.60 4.51
N ARG A 152 -30.59 4.44 5.19
CA ARG A 152 -29.58 3.98 6.15
C ARG A 152 -28.47 3.24 5.43
N GLY A 153 -27.26 3.28 5.97
CA GLY A 153 -26.08 2.65 5.38
C GLY A 153 -24.80 3.34 5.84
N TRP A 154 -23.78 3.37 5.00
CA TRP A 154 -22.48 3.97 5.31
C TRP A 154 -22.14 5.09 4.33
N LEU A 155 -21.46 6.12 4.82
CA LEU A 155 -20.80 7.13 4.00
C LEU A 155 -19.30 6.87 4.00
N VAL A 156 -18.76 6.42 2.87
CA VAL A 156 -17.35 6.07 2.71
C VAL A 156 -16.56 7.25 2.16
N THR A 157 -15.51 7.64 2.86
CA THR A 157 -14.51 8.61 2.38
C THR A 157 -13.13 7.97 2.42
N VAL A 158 -12.41 7.98 1.30
CA VAL A 158 -11.06 7.45 1.20
C VAL A 158 -10.11 8.56 0.80
N LYS A 159 -9.05 8.74 1.58
CA LYS A 159 -7.95 9.66 1.24
C LYS A 159 -6.64 8.92 1.21
N PHE A 160 -5.74 9.35 0.35
CA PHE A 160 -4.35 8.90 0.30
C PHE A 160 -3.43 10.05 0.68
N ALA A 161 -2.48 9.78 1.56
CA ALA A 161 -1.37 10.67 1.89
C ALA A 161 -0.09 10.11 1.30
N PHE A 162 0.42 10.78 0.28
CA PHE A 162 1.69 10.48 -0.37
C PHE A 162 2.79 11.27 0.32
N ILE A 163 3.61 10.59 1.11
CA ILE A 163 4.64 11.21 1.95
C ILE A 163 5.98 11.14 1.21
N GLU A 164 6.54 12.29 0.88
CA GLU A 164 7.78 12.38 0.10
C GLU A 164 9.01 11.91 0.88
N GLY A 165 9.92 11.27 0.15
CA GLY A 165 11.20 10.79 0.66
C GLY A 165 11.71 9.56 -0.07
N GLU A 166 12.89 9.11 0.34
CA GLU A 166 13.51 7.90 -0.20
C GLU A 166 13.30 6.70 0.74
N ILE A 167 13.10 5.52 0.15
CA ILE A 167 13.09 4.21 0.85
C ILE A 167 14.22 3.35 0.33
N SER A 168 14.75 2.44 1.17
CA SER A 168 15.85 1.55 0.78
C SER A 168 15.46 0.57 -0.31
N ASP A 169 14.27 0.01 -0.20
CA ASP A 169 13.79 -1.03 -1.09
C ASP A 169 12.46 -0.56 -1.65
N LYS A 170 12.39 -0.33 -2.96
CA LYS A 170 11.17 0.13 -3.62
C LYS A 170 10.35 -1.09 -4.02
N PRO A 171 9.08 -1.21 -3.58
CA PRO A 171 8.20 -2.22 -4.15
C PRO A 171 8.07 -1.90 -5.64
N TYR A 172 8.09 -2.93 -6.48
CA TYR A 172 8.00 -2.76 -7.93
C TYR A 172 6.98 -3.69 -8.57
N LYS A 173 6.58 -4.75 -7.86
CA LYS A 173 5.64 -5.75 -8.36
C LYS A 173 4.83 -6.33 -7.20
N VAL A 174 3.53 -6.44 -7.43
CA VAL A 174 2.59 -7.12 -6.54
C VAL A 174 1.97 -8.27 -7.33
N ILE A 175 1.95 -9.45 -6.74
CA ILE A 175 1.44 -10.68 -7.36
C ILE A 175 0.36 -11.24 -6.44
N ASN A 176 -0.88 -11.37 -6.92
CA ASN A 176 -1.91 -12.08 -6.17
C ASN A 176 -1.58 -13.57 -6.13
N LEU A 177 -1.63 -14.15 -4.93
CA LEU A 177 -1.45 -15.59 -4.69
C LEU A 177 -2.81 -16.27 -4.55
N TRP A 178 -3.67 -15.73 -3.68
CA TRP A 178 -5.00 -16.26 -3.39
C TRP A 178 -6.00 -15.12 -3.23
N GLN A 179 -7.21 -15.29 -3.75
CA GLN A 179 -8.27 -14.26 -3.71
C GLN A 179 -9.64 -14.89 -3.43
N ASN A 180 -9.77 -15.59 -2.31
CA ASN A 180 -10.98 -16.33 -1.96
C ASN A 180 -11.79 -15.58 -0.90
N ASN A 181 -13.05 -15.28 -1.20
CA ASN A 181 -13.90 -14.58 -0.24
C ASN A 181 -14.65 -15.52 0.72
N HIS A 182 -14.69 -16.82 0.41
CA HIS A 182 -15.46 -17.80 1.15
C HIS A 182 -14.83 -19.19 1.03
N ILE A 183 -13.97 -19.54 1.99
CA ILE A 183 -13.31 -20.84 2.11
C ILE A 183 -14.01 -21.61 3.23
N ILE A 184 -14.75 -22.67 2.88
CA ILE A 184 -15.43 -23.52 3.87
C ILE A 184 -14.38 -24.21 4.74
N TYR A 185 -14.61 -24.24 6.06
CA TYR A 185 -13.63 -24.75 7.02
C TYR A 185 -14.19 -25.87 7.89
N GLY A 186 -13.60 -27.07 7.76
CA GLY A 186 -13.99 -28.23 8.56
C GLY A 186 -15.04 -29.14 7.93
N ASP A 187 -15.29 -29.02 6.62
CA ASP A 187 -16.02 -30.03 5.86
C ASP A 187 -15.03 -30.96 5.12
N PRO A 188 -14.88 -32.24 5.52
CA PRO A 188 -14.01 -33.19 4.85
C PRO A 188 -14.35 -33.44 3.37
N SER A 189 -15.59 -33.17 2.95
CA SER A 189 -16.00 -33.28 1.55
C SER A 189 -15.62 -32.05 0.71
N ASN A 190 -15.18 -30.98 1.37
CA ASN A 190 -14.79 -29.72 0.75
C ASN A 190 -13.52 -29.16 1.40
N PRO A 191 -12.35 -29.76 1.10
CA PRO A 191 -11.09 -29.42 1.74
C PRO A 191 -10.62 -28.01 1.37
N VAL A 192 -10.01 -27.32 2.33
CA VAL A 192 -9.44 -25.97 2.15
C VAL A 192 -8.49 -25.86 0.96
N GLU A 193 -7.71 -26.91 0.69
CA GLU A 193 -6.75 -26.97 -0.42
C GLU A 193 -7.39 -26.85 -1.81
N ALA A 194 -8.70 -27.10 -1.94
CA ALA A 194 -9.41 -26.83 -3.19
C ALA A 194 -9.52 -25.33 -3.48
N TYR A 195 -9.47 -24.48 -2.45
CA TYR A 195 -9.53 -23.03 -2.54
C TYR A 195 -8.15 -22.37 -2.53
N LEU A 196 -7.19 -22.95 -1.82
CA LEU A 196 -5.85 -22.39 -1.61
C LEU A 196 -4.76 -23.25 -2.24
N PRO A 197 -4.82 -23.55 -3.55
CA PRO A 197 -3.77 -24.35 -4.16
C PRO A 197 -2.41 -23.65 -4.07
N ALA A 198 -1.36 -24.42 -3.84
CA ALA A 198 0.01 -23.92 -3.88
C ALA A 198 0.31 -23.16 -5.19
N GLN A 199 0.97 -22.02 -5.07
CA GLN A 199 1.30 -21.11 -6.17
C GLN A 199 2.78 -21.21 -6.51
N THR A 200 3.11 -21.36 -7.79
CA THR A 200 4.50 -21.29 -8.27
C THR A 200 4.75 -19.93 -8.93
N VAL A 201 5.71 -19.17 -8.40
CA VAL A 201 6.01 -17.81 -8.88
C VAL A 201 7.48 -17.69 -9.26
N MET A 202 7.77 -17.09 -10.42
CA MET A 202 9.12 -16.74 -10.85
C MET A 202 9.56 -15.43 -10.20
N ILE A 203 10.70 -15.44 -9.51
CA ILE A 203 11.26 -14.26 -8.86
C ILE A 203 12.18 -13.55 -9.84
N ASP A 204 11.87 -12.30 -10.18
CA ASP A 204 12.64 -11.58 -11.20
C ASP A 204 14.08 -11.32 -10.70
N ASN A 205 15.06 -11.32 -11.61
CA ASN A 205 16.50 -11.15 -11.29
C ASN A 205 16.83 -9.87 -10.50
N GLN A 206 16.03 -8.82 -10.65
CA GLN A 206 16.24 -7.54 -9.98
C GLN A 206 15.76 -7.52 -8.52
N THR A 207 15.08 -8.58 -8.07
CA THR A 207 14.55 -8.69 -6.72
C THR A 207 15.69 -8.72 -5.71
N ASN A 208 15.65 -7.84 -4.71
CA ASN A 208 16.57 -7.91 -3.56
C ASN A 208 15.87 -8.21 -2.24
N LYS A 209 14.55 -7.97 -2.17
CA LYS A 209 13.70 -8.24 -1.02
C LYS A 209 12.33 -8.73 -1.49
N ALA A 210 11.72 -9.60 -0.71
CA ALA A 210 10.39 -10.13 -0.98
C ALA A 210 9.57 -10.21 0.32
N LYS A 211 8.27 -9.93 0.21
CA LYS A 211 7.32 -9.97 1.33
C LYS A 211 6.04 -10.67 0.91
N VAL A 212 5.52 -11.57 1.74
CA VAL A 212 4.16 -12.11 1.57
C VAL A 212 3.22 -11.42 2.55
N LYS A 213 2.07 -10.97 2.06
CA LYS A 213 1.04 -10.28 2.82
C LYS A 213 -0.26 -11.08 2.72
N ILE A 214 -0.85 -11.43 3.86
CA ILE A 214 -2.10 -12.18 3.93
C ILE A 214 -3.11 -11.42 4.77
N VAL A 215 -4.25 -11.08 4.17
CA VAL A 215 -5.42 -10.48 4.85
C VAL A 215 -6.45 -11.58 5.02
N ASN A 216 -6.67 -12.01 6.27
CA ASN A 216 -7.53 -13.13 6.60
C ASN A 216 -8.51 -12.76 7.73
N THR A 217 -9.76 -13.21 7.59
CA THR A 217 -10.82 -13.08 8.59
C THR A 217 -11.62 -14.37 8.66
N GLY A 218 -11.76 -14.93 9.86
CA GLY A 218 -12.64 -16.08 10.13
C GLY A 218 -14.06 -15.66 10.46
N HIS A 219 -15.04 -16.39 9.97
CA HIS A 219 -16.46 -16.07 10.07
C HIS A 219 -17.29 -17.30 10.45
N GLY A 220 -18.45 -17.03 11.03
CA GLY A 220 -19.43 -18.03 11.42
C GLY A 220 -19.32 -18.44 12.88
N GLN A 221 -20.43 -18.96 13.40
CA GLN A 221 -20.65 -19.24 14.82
C GLN A 221 -21.58 -20.44 15.03
N GLY A 222 -21.63 -20.92 16.27
CA GLY A 222 -22.48 -22.05 16.69
C GLY A 222 -21.92 -23.43 16.31
N ASN A 223 -20.71 -23.48 15.78
CA ASN A 223 -20.06 -24.70 15.29
C ASN A 223 -19.21 -25.41 16.36
N THR A 224 -18.60 -26.53 15.99
CA THR A 224 -17.52 -27.14 16.79
C THR A 224 -16.43 -26.10 17.05
N ASP A 225 -15.96 -25.98 18.30
CA ASP A 225 -15.05 -24.92 18.78
C ASP A 225 -15.51 -23.47 18.49
N ASN A 226 -16.80 -23.26 18.20
CA ASN A 226 -17.34 -21.99 17.72
C ASN A 226 -16.58 -21.41 16.50
N ALA A 227 -16.10 -22.29 15.62
CA ALA A 227 -15.41 -21.90 14.40
C ALA A 227 -16.34 -21.15 13.42
N ALA A 228 -15.83 -20.27 12.56
CA ALA A 228 -14.43 -19.83 12.50
C ALA A 228 -14.20 -18.45 13.16
N GLU A 229 -15.25 -17.68 13.45
CA GLU A 229 -15.12 -16.31 14.00
C GLU A 229 -14.48 -16.29 15.39
N PHE A 230 -14.93 -17.19 16.27
CA PHE A 230 -14.54 -17.23 17.68
C PHE A 230 -13.65 -18.43 18.01
N SER A 231 -13.01 -19.02 17.00
CA SER A 231 -12.13 -20.16 17.17
C SER A 231 -10.68 -19.77 16.87
N PHE A 232 -9.84 -19.92 17.87
CA PHE A 232 -8.40 -19.74 17.75
C PHE A 232 -7.82 -20.86 16.86
N LYS A 233 -7.13 -20.50 15.78
CA LYS A 233 -6.44 -21.44 14.87
C LYS A 233 -5.06 -20.92 14.44
N ILE A 234 -4.15 -21.86 14.17
CA ILE A 234 -2.80 -21.57 13.64
C ILE A 234 -2.79 -21.83 12.13
N HIS A 235 -2.44 -20.83 11.34
CA HIS A 235 -2.32 -20.94 9.90
C HIS A 235 -0.83 -20.88 9.55
N THR A 236 -0.40 -21.56 8.50
CA THR A 236 1.03 -21.64 8.14
C THR A 236 1.24 -21.27 6.69
N LEU A 237 2.08 -20.26 6.45
CA LEU A 237 2.60 -19.95 5.12
C LEU A 237 3.86 -20.76 4.90
N TYR A 238 3.97 -21.43 3.76
CA TYR A 238 5.18 -22.07 3.28
C TYR A 238 5.73 -21.30 2.08
N VAL A 239 7.05 -21.09 2.05
CA VAL A 239 7.77 -20.48 0.93
C VAL A 239 9.03 -21.29 0.67
N GLY A 240 9.01 -22.07 -0.40
CA GLY A 240 10.05 -23.08 -0.66
C GLY A 240 10.12 -24.09 0.47
N SER A 241 11.26 -24.17 1.15
CA SER A 241 11.46 -25.08 2.30
C SER A 241 11.15 -24.44 3.67
N ASN A 242 10.86 -23.14 3.71
CA ASN A 242 10.68 -22.40 4.96
C ASN A 242 9.18 -22.27 5.29
N SER A 243 8.85 -22.26 6.57
CA SER A 243 7.48 -22.07 7.06
C SER A 243 7.38 -20.92 8.05
N PHE A 244 6.22 -20.27 8.04
CA PHE A 244 5.89 -19.12 8.87
C PHE A 244 4.53 -19.41 9.51
N PRO A 245 4.46 -19.83 10.78
CA PRO A 245 3.18 -20.04 11.45
C PRO A 245 2.64 -18.72 12.01
N HIS A 246 1.31 -18.57 11.99
CA HIS A 246 0.59 -17.41 12.53
C HIS A 246 -0.67 -17.83 13.24
N VAL A 247 -0.81 -17.32 14.46
CA VAL A 247 -2.05 -17.39 15.23
C VAL A 247 -3.02 -16.35 14.68
N LEU A 248 -4.08 -16.80 14.00
CA LEU A 248 -5.10 -15.89 13.49
C LEU A 248 -6.05 -15.52 14.64
N TRP A 249 -5.66 -14.53 15.44
CA TRP A 249 -6.45 -14.09 16.60
C TRP A 249 -6.20 -12.61 16.94
N ARG A 250 -7.27 -11.86 17.22
CA ARG A 250 -7.21 -10.49 17.70
C ARG A 250 -7.87 -10.37 19.06
N GLY A 251 -7.06 -10.14 20.08
CA GLY A 251 -7.49 -10.02 21.48
C GLY A 251 -7.76 -8.59 21.95
N ASP A 252 -7.63 -7.60 21.07
CA ASP A 252 -7.62 -6.17 21.37
C ASP A 252 -8.84 -5.42 20.80
N CYS A 253 -9.95 -6.14 20.61
CA CYS A 253 -11.15 -5.57 19.99
C CYS A 253 -11.84 -4.49 20.82
N ASP A 254 -11.59 -4.45 22.13
CA ASP A 254 -12.04 -3.40 23.05
C ASP A 254 -11.27 -2.07 22.89
N ILE A 255 -10.19 -2.05 22.11
CA ILE A 255 -9.35 -0.87 21.86
C ILE A 255 -9.30 -0.60 20.35
N ASN A 256 -10.36 0.03 19.82
CA ASN A 256 -10.43 0.41 18.41
C ASN A 256 -10.98 1.84 18.22
N PRO A 257 -10.70 2.49 17.07
CA PRO A 257 -11.03 3.90 16.86
C PRO A 257 -12.54 4.17 16.79
N CYS A 258 -13.33 3.12 16.58
CA CYS A 258 -14.78 3.16 16.52
C CYS A 258 -15.39 2.70 17.84
N SER A 259 -15.25 3.47 18.91
CA SER A 259 -15.81 3.10 20.22
C SER A 259 -16.50 4.29 20.89
N PRO A 260 -17.51 4.04 21.75
CA PRO A 260 -18.12 2.74 22.07
C PRO A 260 -19.04 2.22 20.95
N GLN A 261 -19.19 0.90 20.85
CA GLN A 261 -20.13 0.25 19.92
C GLN A 261 -21.23 -0.50 20.69
N GLY A 262 -22.34 -0.78 20.00
CA GLY A 262 -23.30 -1.76 20.48
C GLY A 262 -22.82 -3.19 20.27
N GLY A 263 -23.69 -4.16 20.56
CA GLY A 263 -23.42 -5.57 20.25
C GLY A 263 -22.22 -6.16 21.00
N SER A 264 -21.56 -7.13 20.37
CA SER A 264 -20.58 -8.00 20.99
C SER A 264 -19.12 -7.59 20.69
N TRP A 265 -18.88 -6.31 20.37
CA TRP A 265 -17.64 -5.81 19.75
C TRP A 265 -16.36 -6.01 20.56
N THR A 266 -16.43 -6.16 21.88
CA THR A 266 -15.25 -6.34 22.74
C THR A 266 -14.68 -7.75 22.72
N TYR A 267 -15.42 -8.76 22.22
CA TYR A 267 -14.90 -10.13 22.20
C TYR A 267 -13.78 -10.30 21.16
N PRO A 268 -12.75 -11.10 21.45
CA PRO A 268 -11.74 -11.47 20.47
C PRO A 268 -12.31 -12.26 19.28
N ARG A 269 -11.73 -12.07 18.08
CA ARG A 269 -12.07 -12.84 16.86
C ARG A 269 -10.84 -13.33 16.10
N ALA A 270 -11.06 -14.25 15.18
CA ALA A 270 -10.06 -14.76 14.24
C ALA A 270 -9.67 -13.72 13.18
N GLY A 271 -8.72 -12.84 13.51
CA GLY A 271 -8.04 -11.95 12.57
C GLY A 271 -8.65 -10.56 12.39
N TRP A 272 -9.77 -10.25 13.03
CA TRP A 272 -10.45 -8.96 12.88
C TRP A 272 -11.15 -8.52 14.16
N CYS A 273 -11.67 -7.29 14.17
CA CYS A 273 -12.52 -6.74 15.22
C CYS A 273 -13.58 -5.85 14.56
N PRO A 274 -14.84 -5.84 15.04
CA PRO A 274 -15.83 -4.85 14.62
C PRO A 274 -15.31 -3.43 14.82
N GLY A 275 -15.51 -2.55 13.85
CA GLY A 275 -15.03 -1.16 13.90
C GLY A 275 -13.50 -1.03 13.84
N ALA A 276 -12.82 -1.91 13.12
CA ALA A 276 -11.37 -1.84 12.91
C ALA A 276 -10.97 -2.20 11.47
N SER A 277 -9.75 -1.83 11.08
CA SER A 277 -9.10 -2.43 9.91
C SER A 277 -8.65 -3.86 10.22
N VAL A 278 -8.66 -4.71 9.19
CA VAL A 278 -8.04 -6.02 9.25
C VAL A 278 -6.55 -5.82 9.03
N ILE A 279 -5.76 -6.19 10.04
CA ILE A 279 -4.31 -6.04 10.00
C ILE A 279 -3.75 -7.17 9.13
N PRO A 280 -3.06 -6.86 8.03
CA PRO A 280 -2.42 -7.89 7.22
C PRO A 280 -1.32 -8.60 8.00
N TRP A 281 -1.24 -9.92 7.87
CA TRP A 281 -0.08 -10.67 8.32
C TRP A 281 1.02 -10.58 7.27
N GLU A 282 2.09 -9.89 7.61
CA GLU A 282 3.22 -9.61 6.72
C GLU A 282 4.44 -10.46 7.11
N ASN A 283 5.00 -11.16 6.14
CA ASN A 283 6.16 -12.04 6.31
C ASN A 283 7.27 -11.58 5.38
N ASP A 284 8.44 -11.24 5.95
CA ASP A 284 9.66 -11.09 5.15
C ASP A 284 10.13 -12.50 4.73
N VAL A 285 10.11 -12.74 3.42
CA VAL A 285 10.44 -14.04 2.83
C VAL A 285 11.70 -13.96 1.98
N THR A 286 12.50 -12.90 2.15
CA THR A 286 13.68 -12.61 1.33
C THR A 286 14.68 -13.76 1.33
N SER A 287 14.92 -14.40 2.48
CA SER A 287 15.82 -15.56 2.57
C SER A 287 15.23 -16.85 2.01
N SER A 288 13.95 -16.86 1.68
CA SER A 288 13.23 -18.03 1.13
C SER A 288 13.09 -17.99 -0.38
N VAL A 289 13.58 -16.93 -1.03
CA VAL A 289 13.48 -16.73 -2.48
C VAL A 289 14.87 -16.52 -3.09
N THR A 290 15.03 -16.98 -4.33
CA THR A 290 16.25 -16.77 -5.11
C THR A 290 15.90 -16.02 -6.40
N PRO A 291 16.45 -14.82 -6.64
CA PRO A 291 16.26 -14.11 -7.90
C PRO A 291 16.65 -14.97 -9.11
N GLY A 292 15.80 -14.97 -10.13
CA GLY A 292 15.93 -15.79 -11.33
C GLY A 292 15.40 -17.21 -11.21
N GLN A 293 14.82 -17.60 -10.08
CA GLN A 293 14.28 -18.95 -9.86
C GLN A 293 12.78 -18.92 -9.53
N ASN A 294 12.13 -20.05 -9.76
CA ASN A 294 10.77 -20.28 -9.29
C ASN A 294 10.79 -20.62 -7.80
N VAL A 295 9.79 -20.14 -7.07
CA VAL A 295 9.49 -20.54 -5.69
C VAL A 295 8.04 -21.01 -5.60
N VAL A 296 7.81 -22.03 -4.78
CA VAL A 296 6.46 -22.51 -4.45
C VAL A 296 6.02 -21.84 -3.15
N LEU A 297 4.83 -21.26 -3.13
CA LEU A 297 4.20 -20.66 -1.97
C LEU A 297 2.92 -21.44 -1.65
N ASP A 298 2.72 -21.78 -0.39
CA ASP A 298 1.53 -22.52 0.07
C ASP A 298 0.96 -21.90 1.34
N TYR A 299 -0.35 -22.01 1.57
CA TYR A 299 -0.97 -21.44 2.76
C TYR A 299 -1.99 -22.37 3.39
N ASP A 300 -1.56 -23.06 4.43
CA ASP A 300 -2.31 -24.10 5.10
C ASP A 300 -3.09 -23.51 6.29
N LEU A 301 -4.34 -23.92 6.40
CA LEU A 301 -5.14 -23.70 7.60
C LEU A 301 -4.93 -24.87 8.56
N GLN A 302 -4.98 -24.64 9.87
CA GLN A 302 -4.92 -25.73 10.85
C GLN A 302 -5.96 -26.81 10.48
N PRO A 303 -5.58 -28.10 10.40
CA PRO A 303 -6.55 -29.16 10.20
C PRO A 303 -7.66 -29.12 11.25
N PHE A 304 -8.90 -29.22 10.79
CA PHE A 304 -10.09 -29.10 11.63
C PHE A 304 -11.25 -29.84 10.96
N GLU A 305 -12.15 -30.39 11.77
CA GLU A 305 -13.42 -30.92 11.32
C GLU A 305 -14.55 -30.28 12.14
N ASN A 306 -15.56 -29.75 11.44
CA ASN A 306 -16.77 -29.23 12.07
C ASN A 306 -17.78 -30.37 12.22
N PHE A 307 -17.97 -30.89 13.43
CA PHE A 307 -18.99 -31.91 13.68
C PHE A 307 -20.42 -31.34 13.66
N CYS A 308 -20.58 -30.01 13.79
CA CYS A 308 -21.84 -29.29 13.74
C CYS A 308 -22.21 -28.84 12.33
N ARG A 309 -22.22 -29.76 11.35
CA ARG A 309 -22.57 -29.42 9.96
C ARG A 309 -23.76 -30.25 9.46
N PRO A 310 -24.61 -29.71 8.57
CA PRO A 310 -25.81 -30.40 8.10
C PRO A 310 -25.53 -31.73 7.40
N ASN A 311 -24.38 -31.85 6.73
CA ASN A 311 -23.96 -33.05 5.99
C ASN A 311 -23.15 -34.05 6.83
N ASN A 312 -22.97 -33.81 8.14
CA ASN A 312 -22.35 -34.80 9.02
C ASN A 312 -23.42 -35.80 9.51
N PRO A 313 -23.37 -37.09 9.11
CA PRO A 313 -24.36 -38.08 9.54
C PRO A 313 -24.31 -38.36 11.06
N GLN A 314 -23.25 -37.95 11.75
CA GLN A 314 -23.10 -38.08 13.20
C GLN A 314 -23.60 -36.84 13.97
N CYS A 315 -24.05 -35.78 13.28
CA CYS A 315 -24.62 -34.62 13.96
C CYS A 315 -26.06 -34.90 14.39
N VAL A 316 -26.33 -34.83 15.70
CA VAL A 316 -27.67 -34.94 16.26
C VAL A 316 -27.99 -33.68 17.07
N SER A 317 -29.00 -32.91 16.64
CA SER A 317 -29.43 -31.68 17.32
C SER A 317 -29.82 -31.95 18.78
N GLY A 318 -29.34 -31.11 19.68
CA GLY A 318 -29.48 -31.27 21.13
C GLY A 318 -28.49 -32.25 21.78
N ILE A 319 -27.69 -32.99 20.99
CA ILE A 319 -26.67 -33.92 21.50
C ILE A 319 -25.27 -33.48 21.06
N THR A 320 -24.99 -33.49 19.75
CA THR A 320 -23.69 -33.07 19.20
C THR A 320 -23.56 -31.56 19.30
N CYS A 321 -24.62 -30.85 18.89
CA CYS A 321 -24.69 -29.39 18.80
C CYS A 321 -26.13 -28.95 19.08
N VAL A 322 -26.36 -27.66 19.37
CA VAL A 322 -27.72 -27.14 19.62
C VAL A 322 -28.61 -27.35 18.40
N ASP A 323 -28.09 -27.05 17.21
CA ASP A 323 -28.75 -27.26 15.91
C ASP A 323 -27.70 -27.83 14.95
N CYS A 324 -28.04 -28.86 14.18
CA CYS A 324 -27.19 -29.40 13.13
C CYS A 324 -27.39 -28.70 11.79
N ASN A 325 -28.48 -27.94 11.62
CA ASN A 325 -28.74 -27.17 10.42
C ASN A 325 -28.22 -25.74 10.60
N TYR A 326 -27.63 -25.19 9.54
CA TYR A 326 -27.31 -23.77 9.52
C TYR A 326 -28.60 -22.95 9.38
N ASN A 327 -28.72 -21.90 10.19
CA ASN A 327 -29.94 -21.09 10.32
C ASN A 327 -29.72 -19.59 10.13
N SER A 328 -28.51 -19.18 9.73
CA SER A 328 -28.14 -17.78 9.44
C SER A 328 -28.29 -16.81 10.62
N ASN A 329 -28.44 -17.30 11.85
CA ASN A 329 -28.57 -16.46 13.04
C ASN A 329 -27.59 -16.89 14.13
N GLY A 330 -27.78 -18.07 14.73
CA GLY A 330 -26.93 -18.59 15.81
C GLY A 330 -26.03 -19.74 15.40
N HIS A 331 -26.27 -20.30 14.20
CA HIS A 331 -25.50 -21.39 13.64
C HIS A 331 -25.30 -21.16 12.14
N THR A 332 -24.06 -20.93 11.72
CA THR A 332 -23.71 -20.51 10.36
C THR A 332 -22.43 -21.18 9.90
N GLU A 333 -22.32 -21.50 8.61
CA GLU A 333 -21.16 -22.24 8.08
C GLU A 333 -19.82 -21.55 8.42
N PRO A 334 -18.88 -22.28 9.06
CA PRO A 334 -17.56 -21.76 9.37
C PRO A 334 -16.76 -21.56 8.08
N HIS A 335 -16.27 -20.35 7.86
CA HIS A 335 -15.49 -20.04 6.68
C HIS A 335 -14.45 -18.95 6.91
N TYR A 336 -13.47 -18.85 6.01
CA TYR A 336 -12.48 -17.77 5.96
C TYR A 336 -12.59 -16.95 4.68
N THR A 337 -12.24 -15.67 4.77
CA THR A 337 -12.01 -14.79 3.63
C THR A 337 -10.52 -14.48 3.56
N VAL A 338 -9.82 -14.96 2.54
CA VAL A 338 -8.35 -14.88 2.40
C VAL A 338 -7.96 -14.12 1.13
N GLN A 339 -7.13 -13.09 1.31
CA GLN A 339 -6.42 -12.44 0.21
C GLN A 339 -4.92 -12.51 0.51
N GLY A 340 -4.16 -13.18 -0.35
CA GLY A 340 -2.72 -13.34 -0.21
C GLY A 340 -1.99 -12.73 -1.40
N GLN A 341 -0.91 -12.00 -1.15
CA GLN A 341 -0.12 -11.31 -2.15
C GLN A 341 1.38 -11.44 -1.87
N LEU A 342 2.18 -11.59 -2.92
CA LEU A 342 3.64 -11.50 -2.89
C LEU A 342 4.08 -10.13 -3.45
N ILE A 343 4.89 -9.41 -2.69
CA ILE A 343 5.41 -8.09 -3.02
C ILE A 343 6.91 -8.23 -3.22
N LEU A 344 7.39 -7.83 -4.39
CA LEU A 344 8.81 -7.84 -4.74
C LEU A 344 9.37 -6.42 -4.74
N TYR A 345 10.57 -6.29 -4.21
CA TYR A 345 11.29 -5.04 -4.07
C TYR A 345 12.62 -5.11 -4.82
N TYR A 346 13.06 -3.95 -5.32
CA TYR A 346 14.41 -3.76 -5.83
C TYR A 346 15.13 -2.71 -4.97
N PRO A 347 16.48 -2.70 -4.92
CA PRO A 347 17.23 -1.70 -4.18
C PRO A 347 17.02 -0.34 -4.83
N ASN A 348 16.50 0.64 -4.09
CA ASN A 348 16.26 1.96 -4.64
C ASN A 348 17.60 2.60 -5.06
N PRO A 349 17.81 2.88 -6.36
CA PRO A 349 19.09 3.44 -6.80
C PRO A 349 19.31 4.87 -6.29
N PHE A 350 18.26 5.53 -5.76
CA PHE A 350 18.29 6.91 -5.30
C PHE A 350 18.52 7.10 -3.81
N ILE A 351 18.69 6.05 -2.99
CA ILE A 351 18.87 6.16 -1.53
C ILE A 351 19.92 7.21 -1.14
N ASN A 352 20.96 7.34 -1.96
CA ASN A 352 22.06 8.28 -1.74
C ASN A 352 22.14 9.36 -2.82
N VAL A 353 21.14 9.56 -3.68
CA VAL A 353 21.16 10.55 -4.76
C VAL A 353 20.10 11.61 -4.50
N GLN A 354 20.56 12.82 -4.14
CA GLN A 354 19.70 13.96 -3.86
C GLN A 354 19.60 14.86 -5.10
N ASN A 355 18.37 15.13 -5.56
CA ASN A 355 18.12 16.21 -6.51
C ASN A 355 18.28 17.56 -5.79
N ILE A 356 19.25 18.37 -6.19
CA ILE A 356 19.52 19.69 -5.60
C ILE A 356 19.05 20.85 -6.48
N SER A 357 18.68 20.57 -7.73
CA SER A 357 18.07 21.53 -8.64
C SER A 357 17.35 20.81 -9.77
N SER A 358 16.08 21.11 -9.95
CA SER A 358 15.27 20.64 -11.08
C SER A 358 15.31 21.60 -12.28
N GLN A 359 16.15 22.65 -12.24
CA GLN A 359 16.45 23.41 -13.44
C GLN A 359 17.16 22.50 -14.44
N ILE A 360 16.61 22.42 -15.66
CA ILE A 360 17.14 21.55 -16.72
C ILE A 360 18.55 22.02 -17.11
N PRO A 361 19.61 21.23 -16.84
CA PRO A 361 20.97 21.59 -17.22
C PRO A 361 21.13 21.59 -18.74
N ASN A 362 22.01 22.47 -19.26
CA ASN A 362 22.27 22.56 -20.71
C ASN A 362 22.98 21.31 -21.29
N SER A 363 23.69 20.57 -20.44
CA SER A 363 24.52 19.42 -20.80
C SER A 363 24.59 18.40 -19.66
N PHE A 364 24.84 17.14 -20.01
CA PHE A 364 25.29 16.15 -19.02
C PHE A 364 26.66 16.56 -18.46
N SER A 365 26.88 16.39 -17.17
CA SER A 365 28.15 16.74 -16.53
C SER A 365 28.47 15.82 -15.34
N LEU A 366 29.76 15.56 -15.10
CA LEU A 366 30.25 14.90 -13.89
C LEU A 366 31.20 15.86 -13.16
N GLY A 367 30.80 16.28 -11.96
CA GLY A 367 31.58 17.14 -11.07
C GLY A 367 32.77 16.41 -10.46
N GLN A 368 33.80 17.16 -10.07
CA GLN A 368 34.88 16.59 -9.25
C GLN A 368 34.33 16.34 -7.85
N ASN A 369 34.59 15.16 -7.29
CA ASN A 369 34.21 14.82 -5.93
C ASN A 369 34.84 15.80 -4.93
N PHE A 370 34.12 16.15 -3.87
CA PHE A 370 34.61 17.02 -2.81
C PHE A 370 34.25 16.43 -1.43
N PRO A 371 35.19 16.39 -0.47
CA PRO A 371 36.61 16.73 -0.61
C PRO A 371 37.38 15.72 -1.51
N ASN A 372 38.55 16.10 -2.01
CA ASN A 372 39.48 15.19 -2.68
C ASN A 372 40.94 15.66 -2.49
N PRO A 373 41.79 14.94 -1.72
CA PRO A 373 41.54 13.64 -1.07
C PRO A 373 40.42 13.68 -0.01
N PHE A 374 39.86 12.52 0.35
CA PHE A 374 38.74 12.39 1.29
C PHE A 374 38.95 11.31 2.35
N ASN A 375 38.27 11.40 3.50
CA ASN A 375 38.30 10.42 4.61
C ASN A 375 37.03 10.49 5.50
N PRO A 376 36.26 9.41 5.69
CA PRO A 376 36.07 8.32 4.75
C PRO A 376 35.02 8.65 3.68
N SER A 377 34.36 9.83 3.73
CA SER A 377 33.26 10.17 2.82
C SER A 377 33.55 11.36 1.90
N THR A 378 32.91 11.34 0.72
CA THR A 378 32.97 12.41 -0.29
C THR A 378 31.63 12.56 -0.99
N THR A 379 31.34 13.77 -1.47
CA THR A 379 30.18 14.04 -2.32
C THR A 379 30.58 14.14 -3.80
N ILE A 380 29.78 13.55 -4.69
CA ILE A 380 29.90 13.64 -6.15
C ILE A 380 28.64 14.32 -6.70
N GLN A 381 28.82 15.43 -7.41
CA GLN A 381 27.73 16.12 -8.10
C GLN A 381 27.74 15.78 -9.60
N PHE A 382 26.57 15.67 -10.22
CA PHE A 382 26.42 15.44 -11.66
C PHE A 382 25.13 16.05 -12.21
N ASP A 383 25.12 16.34 -13.50
CA ASP A 383 23.99 16.95 -14.21
C ASP A 383 23.39 15.97 -15.24
N ILE A 384 22.07 15.89 -15.27
CA ILE A 384 21.29 15.11 -16.24
C ILE A 384 20.49 16.08 -17.11
N LYS A 385 20.82 16.15 -18.41
CA LYS A 385 20.19 17.09 -19.35
C LYS A 385 18.75 16.72 -19.73
N LYS A 386 18.49 15.43 -19.93
CA LYS A 386 17.21 14.90 -20.39
C LYS A 386 16.92 13.59 -19.65
N SER A 387 15.65 13.22 -19.55
CA SER A 387 15.26 11.94 -18.93
C SER A 387 15.94 10.78 -19.67
N THR A 388 16.67 9.95 -18.94
CA THR A 388 17.49 8.86 -19.52
C THR A 388 17.82 7.81 -18.47
N GLN A 389 18.23 6.62 -18.91
CA GLN A 389 18.87 5.63 -18.05
C GLN A 389 20.32 6.06 -17.80
N ALA A 390 20.70 6.26 -16.53
CA ALA A 390 22.06 6.62 -16.16
C ALA A 390 22.66 5.67 -15.11
N THR A 391 23.99 5.62 -15.07
CA THR A 391 24.75 4.89 -14.05
C THR A 391 25.91 5.73 -13.53
N LEU A 392 26.11 5.71 -12.21
CA LEU A 392 27.29 6.26 -11.55
C LEU A 392 27.96 5.14 -10.77
N LYS A 393 29.13 4.69 -11.25
CA LYS A 393 29.83 3.51 -10.75
C LYS A 393 31.25 3.87 -10.33
N ILE A 394 31.73 3.26 -9.24
CA ILE A 394 33.09 3.41 -8.73
C ILE A 394 33.90 2.16 -9.04
N TYR A 395 35.13 2.35 -9.47
CA TYR A 395 36.10 1.33 -9.84
C TYR A 395 37.42 1.53 -9.10
N ASP A 396 38.14 0.46 -8.83
CA ASP A 396 39.55 0.54 -8.42
C ASP A 396 40.48 0.82 -9.62
N MET A 397 41.78 0.93 -9.35
CA MET A 397 42.80 1.17 -10.40
C MET A 397 42.98 0.00 -11.37
N GLN A 398 42.50 -1.20 -11.02
CA GLN A 398 42.49 -2.36 -11.90
C GLN A 398 41.24 -2.38 -12.80
N GLY A 399 40.32 -1.42 -12.63
CA GLY A 399 39.06 -1.34 -13.38
C GLY A 399 37.98 -2.27 -12.84
N LYS A 400 38.17 -2.88 -11.66
CA LYS A 400 37.15 -3.70 -11.01
C LYS A 400 36.09 -2.79 -10.42
N LEU A 401 34.82 -3.09 -10.69
CA LEU A 401 33.68 -2.40 -10.08
C LEU A 401 33.68 -2.65 -8.56
N VAL A 402 33.75 -1.58 -7.77
CA VAL A 402 33.75 -1.66 -6.30
C VAL A 402 32.43 -1.20 -5.69
N LYS A 403 31.71 -0.27 -6.34
CA LYS A 403 30.42 0.24 -5.85
C LYS A 403 29.59 0.81 -6.98
N VAL A 404 28.28 0.58 -6.95
CA VAL A 404 27.30 1.32 -7.74
C VAL A 404 26.69 2.39 -6.84
N LEU A 405 26.83 3.67 -7.19
CA LEU A 405 26.23 4.79 -6.46
C LEU A 405 24.84 5.14 -6.99
N PHE A 406 24.64 4.94 -8.29
CA PHE A 406 23.35 5.14 -8.97
C PHE A 406 23.26 4.22 -10.19
N GLU A 407 22.09 3.64 -10.44
CA GLU A 407 21.78 2.89 -11.66
C GLU A 407 20.26 2.87 -11.87
N GLY A 408 19.75 3.62 -12.84
CA GLY A 408 18.32 3.74 -13.06
C GLY A 408 17.92 4.83 -14.07
N ASN A 409 16.62 4.93 -14.32
CA ASN A 409 16.05 6.06 -15.05
C ASN A 409 16.10 7.30 -14.16
N ILE A 410 16.54 8.43 -14.71
CA ILE A 410 16.70 9.68 -13.98
C ILE A 410 16.18 10.85 -14.82
N ASN A 411 15.41 11.73 -14.19
CA ASN A 411 14.85 12.93 -14.80
C ASN A 411 15.90 14.04 -14.97
N PRO A 412 15.62 15.08 -15.77
CA PRO A 412 16.52 16.22 -15.90
C PRO A 412 16.71 16.94 -14.57
N GLY A 413 17.96 17.30 -14.25
CA GLY A 413 18.28 18.03 -13.02
C GLY A 413 19.75 17.90 -12.63
N THR A 414 20.11 18.60 -11.56
CA THR A 414 21.41 18.50 -10.89
C THR A 414 21.26 17.63 -9.65
N TYR A 415 22.13 16.64 -9.54
CA TYR A 415 22.10 15.64 -8.49
C TYR A 415 23.42 15.63 -7.72
N LYS A 416 23.36 15.28 -6.45
CA LYS A 416 24.55 14.96 -5.65
C LYS A 416 24.38 13.61 -4.96
N THR A 417 25.47 12.88 -4.81
CA THR A 417 25.50 11.63 -4.05
C THR A 417 26.70 11.58 -3.12
N GLU A 418 26.53 10.96 -1.95
CA GLU A 418 27.63 10.70 -1.03
C GLU A 418 28.13 9.26 -1.18
N TRP A 419 29.45 9.10 -1.15
CA TRP A 419 30.09 7.81 -0.99
C TRP A 419 30.82 7.76 0.34
N ASP A 420 30.35 6.92 1.26
CA ASP A 420 31.10 6.49 2.44
C ASP A 420 31.98 5.28 2.09
N ALA A 421 33.31 5.48 2.17
CA ALA A 421 34.31 4.49 1.83
C ALA A 421 34.99 3.88 3.06
N ALA A 422 34.39 3.93 4.26
CA ALA A 422 35.00 3.42 5.50
C ALA A 422 35.50 1.96 5.38
N GLY A 423 34.76 1.11 4.67
CA GLY A 423 35.09 -0.30 4.42
C GLY A 423 36.14 -0.56 3.32
N PHE A 424 36.67 0.47 2.67
CA PHE A 424 37.60 0.33 1.53
C PHE A 424 39.04 0.71 1.92
N ALA A 425 40.03 0.25 1.14
CA ALA A 425 41.45 0.53 1.38
C ALA A 425 41.84 1.93 0.88
N SER A 426 42.79 2.61 1.55
CA SER A 426 43.33 3.87 1.04
C SER A 426 43.93 3.69 -0.36
N GLY A 427 43.74 4.67 -1.24
CA GLY A 427 44.19 4.55 -2.61
C GLY A 427 43.43 5.44 -3.59
N ILE A 428 43.68 5.19 -4.86
CA ILE A 428 43.03 5.89 -5.97
C ILE A 428 41.83 5.07 -6.43
N TYR A 429 40.72 5.76 -6.63
CA TYR A 429 39.51 5.21 -7.24
C TYR A 429 39.09 6.06 -8.43
N LEU A 430 38.39 5.42 -9.37
CA LEU A 430 37.78 6.07 -10.52
C LEU A 430 36.27 6.00 -10.37
N TYR A 431 35.55 7.05 -10.75
CA TYR A 431 34.09 7.02 -10.83
C TYR A 431 33.65 7.47 -12.22
N THR A 432 32.69 6.74 -12.78
CA THR A 432 32.21 6.95 -14.15
C THR A 432 30.72 7.21 -14.13
N LEU A 433 30.30 8.32 -14.73
CA LEU A 433 28.91 8.59 -15.09
C LEU A 433 28.70 8.19 -16.54
N MET A 434 27.68 7.36 -16.78
CA MET A 434 27.18 7.05 -18.12
C MET A 434 25.71 7.43 -18.19
N ALA A 435 25.31 8.18 -19.21
CA ALA A 435 23.93 8.60 -19.44
C ALA A 435 23.73 8.86 -20.94
N ASP A 436 22.88 8.10 -21.62
CA ASP A 436 22.74 8.17 -23.09
C ASP A 436 24.12 8.01 -23.77
N ASP A 437 24.50 8.93 -24.68
CA ASP A 437 25.83 8.95 -25.33
C ASP A 437 26.92 9.61 -24.46
N TYR A 438 26.58 10.14 -23.27
CA TYR A 438 27.54 10.78 -22.39
C TYR A 438 28.27 9.75 -21.53
N LYS A 439 29.60 9.83 -21.52
CA LYS A 439 30.47 9.11 -20.60
C LYS A 439 31.56 10.02 -20.07
N ALA A 440 31.65 10.15 -18.75
CA ALA A 440 32.74 10.85 -18.09
C ALA A 440 33.28 10.04 -16.93
N THR A 441 34.61 9.98 -16.82
CA THR A 441 35.31 9.34 -15.71
C THR A 441 36.16 10.38 -14.99
N LYS A 442 36.14 10.35 -13.67
CA LYS A 442 36.98 11.19 -12.81
C LYS A 442 37.67 10.36 -11.74
N ARG A 443 38.72 10.95 -11.16
CA ARG A 443 39.61 10.29 -10.19
C ARG A 443 39.42 10.89 -8.79
N MET A 444 39.41 10.04 -7.79
CA MET A 444 39.39 10.42 -6.37
C MET A 444 40.42 9.65 -5.55
N THR A 445 40.86 10.24 -4.43
CA THR A 445 41.88 9.68 -3.55
C THR A 445 41.32 9.52 -2.14
N LEU A 446 41.20 8.28 -1.68
CA LEU A 446 40.84 7.94 -0.30
C LEU A 446 42.11 7.91 0.55
N ILE A 447 42.14 8.70 1.62
CA ILE A 447 43.18 8.67 2.65
C ILE A 447 42.54 8.19 3.96
N LYS A 448 43.25 7.36 4.73
CA LYS A 448 42.81 6.95 6.07
C LYS A 448 43.64 7.62 7.13
#